data_AF-A0A7W0MVU2-F1
#
_entry.id   AF-A0A7W0MVU2-F1
#
_cell.length_a   1.000
_cell.length_b   1.000
_cell.length_c   1.000
_cell.angle_alpha   90.00
_cell.angle_beta   90.00
_cell.angle_gamma   90.00
#
_symmetry.space_group_name_H-M   'P 1'
#
loop_
_entity.id
_entity.type
_entity.pdbx_description
1 polymer ?
#
loop_
_entity_poly.entity_id
_entity_poly.type
_entity_poly.pdbx_seq_one_letter_code
_entity_poly.pdbx_strand_id
1 'polypeptide(L)'
;LARAAAWVGARASREGLPAPLPYPVRLGHWPAAIGILAFAWVELVYSSGDDPSTLAILALAYAALQMVGMSLYGIDAWTRNGDAFGVYFGLFARMSPLRWERGAVFARRPLAGLSTLTAMPGTVALLAVMIGTTSFDGFGEGPTWGSIAPELTSFFTDAGLNQARALELAFTVGLIGAVLAVGGLYRLGVAGMRWAGEKRGAGELSGAFVHSLVPIALAYVVAHYFSLLAYQGQAIAYLASDPLGDGGNLLGTASATIDYAWVSATAIWYVQVGALVLGHVAGLVLAHDRALVLYEGSRAAARSQYWMLAVMIAFTSLGLWLLSSANE
;
A
#
# COMPACT_ATOMS: atom_id res chain seq x y z
N LEU A 1 21.11 -5.59 -10.20
CA LEU A 1 22.14 -5.81 -9.16
C LEU A 1 22.22 -7.27 -8.72
N ALA A 2 21.20 -7.85 -8.08
CA ALA A 2 21.26 -9.23 -7.57
C ALA A 2 21.59 -10.30 -8.63
N ARG A 3 20.99 -10.23 -9.84
CA ARG A 3 21.34 -11.16 -10.95
C ARG A 3 22.80 -11.00 -11.40
N ALA A 4 23.33 -9.78 -11.42
CA ALA A 4 24.72 -9.52 -11.76
C ALA A 4 25.67 -10.02 -10.66
N ALA A 5 25.34 -9.79 -9.38
CA ALA A 5 26.10 -10.31 -8.25
C ALA A 5 26.11 -11.86 -8.23
N ALA A 6 24.96 -12.49 -8.48
CA ALA A 6 24.85 -13.94 -8.62
C ALA A 6 25.67 -14.47 -9.81
N TRP A 7 25.65 -13.77 -10.95
CA TRP A 7 26.46 -14.13 -12.11
C TRP A 7 27.96 -14.03 -11.84
N VAL A 8 28.41 -12.95 -11.18
CA VAL A 8 29.82 -12.79 -10.77
C VAL A 8 30.22 -13.88 -9.77
N GLY A 9 29.38 -14.14 -8.75
CA GLY A 9 29.64 -15.17 -7.75
C GLY A 9 29.70 -16.58 -8.34
N ALA A 10 28.82 -16.89 -9.29
CA ALA A 10 28.84 -18.17 -10.00
C ALA A 10 30.11 -18.33 -10.87
N ARG A 11 30.65 -17.24 -11.40
CA ARG A 11 31.87 -17.25 -12.22
C ARG A 11 33.16 -17.27 -11.38
N ALA A 12 33.11 -16.75 -10.16
CA ALA A 12 34.22 -16.72 -9.21
C ALA A 12 34.31 -18.01 -8.36
N SER A 13 33.18 -18.69 -8.10
CA SER A 13 33.16 -19.93 -7.33
C SER A 13 33.55 -21.14 -8.19
N ARG A 14 34.57 -21.89 -7.76
CA ARG A 14 34.97 -23.16 -8.39
C ARG A 14 34.00 -24.32 -8.12
N GLU A 15 33.22 -24.23 -7.05
CA GLU A 15 32.28 -25.28 -6.59
C GLU A 15 30.81 -24.92 -6.88
N GLY A 16 30.55 -23.78 -7.53
CA GLY A 16 29.21 -23.23 -7.71
C GLY A 16 28.72 -22.46 -6.47
N LEU A 17 27.56 -21.81 -6.58
CA LEU A 17 26.90 -21.17 -5.45
C LEU A 17 25.90 -22.15 -4.81
N PRO A 18 25.75 -22.17 -3.48
CA PRO A 18 24.74 -22.99 -2.82
C PRO A 18 23.34 -22.62 -3.32
N ALA A 19 22.46 -23.62 -3.43
CA ALA A 19 21.08 -23.40 -3.81
C ALA A 19 20.38 -22.52 -2.75
N PRO A 20 19.53 -21.55 -3.17
CA PRO A 20 18.77 -20.75 -2.22
C PRO A 20 17.85 -21.62 -1.37
N LEU A 21 17.61 -21.18 -0.13
CA LEU A 21 16.67 -21.81 0.80
C LEU A 21 15.24 -21.68 0.26
N PRO A 22 14.37 -22.68 0.51
CA PRO A 22 12.96 -22.58 0.16
C PRO A 22 12.31 -21.43 0.94
N TYR A 23 11.55 -20.58 0.24
CA TYR A 23 10.84 -19.47 0.88
C TYR A 23 9.78 -20.01 1.87
N PRO A 24 9.81 -19.61 3.15
CA PRO A 24 8.88 -20.15 4.14
C PRO A 24 7.43 -19.72 3.85
N VAL A 25 6.52 -20.69 3.72
CA VAL A 25 5.08 -20.42 3.48
C VAL A 25 4.48 -19.52 4.56
N ARG A 26 4.93 -19.69 5.81
CA ARG A 26 4.48 -18.86 6.96
C ARG A 26 4.85 -17.39 6.82
N LEU A 27 5.95 -17.09 6.12
CA LEU A 27 6.41 -15.73 5.91
C LEU A 27 5.54 -15.01 4.89
N GLY A 28 5.09 -15.71 3.84
CA GLY A 28 4.09 -15.20 2.89
C GLY A 28 4.40 -13.78 2.41
N HIS A 29 3.46 -12.85 2.58
CA HIS A 29 3.60 -11.42 2.32
C HIS A 29 3.88 -10.56 3.58
N TRP A 30 4.19 -11.17 4.74
CA TRP A 30 4.51 -10.40 5.96
C TRP A 30 5.70 -9.45 5.81
N PRO A 31 6.83 -9.82 5.17
CA PRO A 31 7.93 -8.89 4.97
C PRO A 31 7.50 -7.68 4.14
N ALA A 32 6.66 -7.89 3.13
CA ALA A 32 6.10 -6.80 2.34
C ALA A 32 5.18 -5.90 3.16
N ALA A 33 4.30 -6.47 3.99
CA ALA A 33 3.43 -5.69 4.88
C ALA A 33 4.23 -4.84 5.88
N ILE A 34 5.27 -5.41 6.49
CA ILE A 34 6.16 -4.70 7.41
C ILE A 34 6.95 -3.62 6.66
N GLY A 35 7.45 -3.92 5.46
CA GLY A 35 8.22 -2.96 4.68
C GLY A 35 7.40 -1.76 4.23
N ILE A 36 6.16 -1.96 3.77
CA ILE A 36 5.25 -0.85 3.44
C ILE A 36 4.86 -0.07 4.70
N LEU A 37 4.61 -0.74 5.83
CA LEU A 37 4.31 -0.05 7.10
C LEU A 37 5.50 0.78 7.59
N ALA A 38 6.72 0.25 7.49
CA ALA A 38 7.94 0.96 7.87
C ALA A 38 8.18 2.17 6.96
N PHE A 39 7.93 2.03 5.66
CA PHE A 39 7.97 3.15 4.73
C PHE A 39 6.95 4.24 5.11
N ALA A 40 5.69 3.86 5.31
CA ALA A 40 4.64 4.79 5.72
C ALA A 40 4.91 5.42 7.10
N TRP A 41 5.58 4.72 8.01
CA TRP A 41 5.99 5.29 9.30
C TRP A 41 7.06 6.35 9.12
N VAL A 42 8.06 6.12 8.27
CA VAL A 42 9.06 7.15 7.93
C VAL A 42 8.39 8.35 7.28
N GLU A 43 7.43 8.11 6.40
CA GLU A 43 6.72 9.16 5.67
C GLU A 43 5.78 10.00 6.56
N LEU A 44 4.98 9.36 7.42
CA LEU A 44 3.88 10.02 8.14
C LEU A 44 4.19 10.37 9.60
N VAL A 45 5.26 9.79 10.16
CA VAL A 45 5.55 9.89 11.60
C VAL A 45 6.93 10.44 11.87
N TYR A 46 7.92 10.01 11.10
CA TYR A 46 9.31 10.35 11.40
C TYR A 46 9.61 11.82 11.10
N SER A 47 10.06 12.54 12.13
CA SER A 47 10.29 13.98 12.08
C SER A 47 11.42 14.44 11.14
N SER A 48 12.27 13.52 10.67
CA SER A 48 13.35 13.80 9.71
C SER A 48 13.18 12.99 8.42
N GLY A 49 11.95 12.70 8.03
CA GLY A 49 11.64 11.92 6.82
C GLY A 49 11.95 12.65 5.50
N ASP A 50 12.12 13.97 5.53
CA ASP A 50 12.43 14.82 4.38
C ASP A 50 13.94 15.11 4.19
N ASP A 51 14.77 14.73 5.17
CA ASP A 51 16.22 14.89 5.08
C ASP A 51 16.83 13.93 4.02
N PRO A 52 17.52 14.45 2.98
CA PRO A 52 18.10 13.62 1.92
C PRO A 52 19.10 12.58 2.44
N SER A 53 19.84 12.90 3.52
CA SER A 53 20.84 12.00 4.08
C SER A 53 20.19 10.77 4.72
N THR A 54 19.11 10.99 5.46
CA THR A 54 18.28 9.94 6.04
C THR A 54 17.67 9.07 4.95
N LEU A 55 17.08 9.66 3.91
CA LEU A 55 16.50 8.92 2.79
C LEU A 55 17.54 8.07 2.06
N ALA A 56 18.76 8.59 1.86
CA ALA A 56 19.85 7.82 1.25
C ALA A 56 20.25 6.61 2.10
N ILE A 57 20.36 6.77 3.42
CA ILE A 57 20.66 5.67 4.35
C ILE A 57 19.55 4.62 4.31
N LEU A 58 18.28 5.03 4.35
CA LEU A 58 17.14 4.12 4.28
C LEU A 58 17.08 3.39 2.94
N ALA A 59 17.38 4.05 1.83
CA ALA A 59 17.45 3.43 0.50
C ALA A 59 18.55 2.37 0.43
N LEU A 60 19.74 2.65 0.99
CA LEU A 60 20.84 1.69 1.09
C LEU A 60 20.49 0.52 1.99
N ALA A 61 19.89 0.77 3.15
CA ALA A 61 19.43 -0.27 4.07
C ALA A 61 18.37 -1.17 3.42
N TYR A 62 17.41 -0.58 2.70
CA TYR A 62 16.40 -1.30 1.94
C TYR A 62 17.05 -2.13 0.83
N ALA A 63 17.98 -1.57 0.05
CA ALA A 63 18.70 -2.30 -0.99
C ALA A 63 19.50 -3.48 -0.42
N ALA A 64 20.19 -3.29 0.70
CA ALA A 64 20.91 -4.36 1.40
C ALA A 64 19.94 -5.46 1.87
N LEU A 65 18.80 -5.11 2.45
CA LEU A 65 17.75 -6.06 2.84
C LEU A 65 17.24 -6.86 1.64
N GLN A 66 16.99 -6.20 0.51
CA GLN A 66 16.58 -6.88 -0.72
C GLN A 66 17.65 -7.85 -1.22
N MET A 67 18.92 -7.46 -1.18
CA MET A 67 20.03 -8.32 -1.60
C MET A 67 20.17 -9.55 -0.69
N VAL A 68 20.08 -9.38 0.63
CA VAL A 68 20.11 -10.50 1.60
C VAL A 68 18.93 -11.44 1.38
N GLY A 69 17.72 -10.91 1.23
CA GLY A 69 16.53 -11.71 0.97
C GLY A 69 16.63 -12.51 -0.33
N MET A 70 17.10 -11.88 -1.41
CA MET A 70 17.32 -12.55 -2.70
C MET A 70 18.45 -13.58 -2.64
N SER A 71 19.51 -13.36 -1.84
CA SER A 71 20.59 -14.34 -1.68
C SER A 71 20.15 -15.56 -0.87
N LEU A 72 19.31 -15.35 0.16
CA LEU A 72 18.85 -16.43 1.02
C LEU A 72 17.74 -17.27 0.37
N TYR A 73 16.73 -16.64 -0.21
CA TYR A 73 15.51 -17.32 -0.69
C TYR A 73 15.39 -17.39 -2.21
N GLY A 74 16.35 -16.80 -2.93
CA GLY A 74 16.34 -16.73 -4.38
C GLY A 74 15.62 -15.48 -4.89
N ILE A 75 16.10 -14.97 -6.02
CA ILE A 75 15.65 -13.71 -6.61
C ILE A 75 14.14 -13.71 -6.87
N ASP A 76 13.65 -14.72 -7.59
CA ASP A 76 12.24 -14.72 -7.99
C ASP A 76 11.29 -15.01 -6.83
N ALA A 77 11.70 -15.76 -5.80
CA ALA A 77 10.85 -16.03 -4.64
C ALA A 77 10.79 -14.82 -3.71
N TRP A 78 11.91 -14.14 -3.48
CA TRP A 78 11.94 -12.94 -2.65
C TRP A 78 11.19 -11.78 -3.30
N THR A 79 11.48 -11.46 -4.58
CA THR A 79 10.79 -10.35 -5.28
C THR A 79 9.28 -10.54 -5.39
N ARG A 80 8.80 -11.78 -5.48
CA ARG A 80 7.35 -12.07 -5.58
C ARG A 80 6.62 -12.06 -4.24
N ASN A 81 7.32 -12.23 -3.12
CA ASN A 81 6.68 -12.48 -1.82
C ASN A 81 7.16 -11.57 -0.69
N GLY A 82 8.46 -11.26 -0.63
CA GLY A 82 9.09 -10.51 0.46
C GLY A 82 9.41 -9.05 0.15
N ASP A 83 9.63 -8.72 -1.12
CA ASP A 83 9.88 -7.34 -1.56
C ASP A 83 8.62 -6.47 -1.39
N ALA A 84 8.68 -5.48 -0.49
CA ALA A 84 7.59 -4.57 -0.19
C ALA A 84 6.99 -3.90 -1.44
N PHE A 85 7.80 -3.18 -2.20
CA PHE A 85 7.35 -2.48 -3.40
C PHE A 85 7.06 -3.47 -4.54
N GLY A 86 7.84 -4.54 -4.66
CA GLY A 86 7.60 -5.60 -5.66
C GLY A 86 6.22 -6.24 -5.51
N VAL A 87 5.83 -6.59 -4.29
CA VAL A 87 4.50 -7.15 -4.00
C VAL A 87 3.42 -6.08 -4.15
N TYR A 88 3.64 -4.87 -3.62
CA TYR A 88 2.69 -3.75 -3.70
C TYR A 88 2.34 -3.40 -5.16
N PHE A 89 3.32 -3.11 -6.00
CA PHE A 89 3.10 -2.84 -7.42
C PHE A 89 2.63 -4.09 -8.17
N GLY A 90 3.08 -5.28 -7.75
CA GLY A 90 2.61 -6.56 -8.29
C GLY A 90 1.10 -6.78 -8.09
N LEU A 91 0.53 -6.32 -6.97
CA LEU A 91 -0.92 -6.36 -6.73
C LEU A 91 -1.66 -5.42 -7.67
N PHE A 92 -1.20 -4.18 -7.83
CA PHE A 92 -1.82 -3.22 -8.77
C PHE A 92 -1.67 -3.65 -10.23
N ALA A 93 -0.51 -4.20 -10.61
CA ALA A 93 -0.27 -4.72 -11.94
C ALA A 93 -1.26 -5.83 -12.35
N ARG A 94 -1.90 -6.53 -11.39
CA ARG A 94 -2.96 -7.52 -11.67
C ARG A 94 -4.25 -6.89 -12.22
N MET A 95 -4.47 -5.60 -11.99
CA MET A 95 -5.60 -4.85 -12.55
C MET A 95 -5.36 -4.43 -14.00
N SER A 96 -4.09 -4.35 -14.43
CA SER A 96 -3.71 -3.88 -15.76
C SER A 96 -4.31 -4.76 -16.87
N PRO A 97 -4.80 -4.14 -17.97
CA PRO A 97 -5.22 -4.86 -19.17
C PRO A 97 -4.04 -5.49 -19.92
N LEU A 98 -2.81 -5.06 -19.64
CA LEU A 98 -1.59 -5.57 -20.26
C LEU A 98 -0.84 -6.46 -19.28
N ARG A 99 -0.43 -7.63 -19.73
CA ARG A 99 0.37 -8.60 -18.98
C ARG A 99 1.64 -8.92 -19.75
N TRP A 100 2.78 -8.75 -19.10
CA TRP A 100 4.06 -9.24 -19.61
C TRP A 100 4.30 -10.68 -19.12
N GLU A 101 4.53 -11.61 -20.03
CA GLU A 101 4.86 -13.00 -19.70
C GLU A 101 5.83 -13.57 -20.73
N ARG A 102 6.97 -14.11 -20.25
CA ARG A 102 7.97 -14.83 -21.08
C ARG A 102 8.41 -14.09 -22.35
N GLY A 103 8.58 -12.77 -22.28
CA GLY A 103 9.06 -11.96 -23.41
C GLY A 103 7.97 -11.48 -24.36
N ALA A 104 6.69 -11.70 -24.05
CA ALA A 104 5.56 -11.24 -24.84
C ALA A 104 4.55 -10.45 -23.98
N VAL A 105 3.85 -9.51 -24.63
CA VAL A 105 2.72 -8.76 -24.05
C VAL A 105 1.42 -9.46 -24.44
N PHE A 106 0.61 -9.79 -23.44
CA PHE A 106 -0.73 -10.34 -23.60
C PHE A 106 -1.77 -9.32 -23.13
N ALA A 107 -2.86 -9.19 -23.87
CA ALA A 107 -4.02 -8.41 -23.44
C ALA A 107 -4.96 -9.28 -22.60
N ARG A 108 -5.52 -8.72 -21.54
CA ARG A 108 -6.60 -9.28 -20.74
C ARG A 108 -7.59 -8.20 -20.38
N ARG A 109 -8.80 -8.61 -19.97
CA ARG A 109 -9.76 -7.66 -19.39
C ARG A 109 -9.18 -7.05 -18.11
N PRO A 110 -9.39 -5.74 -17.85
CA PRO A 110 -9.03 -5.14 -16.57
C PRO A 110 -9.61 -5.94 -15.40
N LEU A 111 -8.93 -5.92 -14.25
CA LEU A 111 -9.32 -6.63 -13.01
C LEU A 111 -9.26 -8.18 -13.08
N ALA A 112 -9.26 -8.79 -14.27
CA ALA A 112 -9.29 -10.25 -14.41
C ALA A 112 -8.08 -10.95 -13.78
N GLY A 113 -6.95 -10.25 -13.61
CA GLY A 113 -5.79 -10.80 -12.92
C GLY A 113 -5.99 -10.98 -11.40
N LEU A 114 -6.95 -10.26 -10.80
CA LEU A 114 -7.24 -10.32 -9.37
C LEU A 114 -8.06 -11.54 -8.97
N SER A 115 -8.91 -12.07 -9.86
CA SER A 115 -9.70 -13.27 -9.56
C SER A 115 -8.82 -14.52 -9.33
N THR A 116 -7.63 -14.54 -9.93
CA THR A 116 -6.61 -15.59 -9.76
C THR A 116 -5.66 -15.36 -8.58
N LEU A 117 -5.86 -14.30 -7.79
CA LEU A 117 -5.02 -14.02 -6.63
C LEU A 117 -5.22 -15.10 -5.56
N THR A 118 -4.18 -15.88 -5.29
CA THR A 118 -4.13 -16.81 -4.16
C THR A 118 -3.60 -16.07 -2.93
N ALA A 119 -4.42 -15.97 -1.89
CA ALA A 119 -4.03 -15.30 -0.65
C ALA A 119 -2.96 -16.11 0.08
N MET A 120 -1.78 -15.52 0.28
CA MET A 120 -0.75 -16.05 1.17
C MET A 120 -0.87 -15.41 2.56
N PRO A 121 -0.30 -16.04 3.61
CA PRO A 121 -0.18 -15.41 4.92
C PRO A 121 0.37 -13.98 4.80
N GLY A 122 -0.23 -13.01 5.50
CA GLY A 122 0.18 -11.61 5.41
C GLY A 122 -0.47 -10.79 4.28
N THR A 123 -1.16 -11.39 3.30
CA THR A 123 -1.81 -10.61 2.20
C THR A 123 -2.86 -9.63 2.73
N VAL A 124 -3.68 -10.08 3.68
CA VAL A 124 -4.71 -9.24 4.32
C VAL A 124 -4.06 -8.14 5.14
N ALA A 125 -2.97 -8.44 5.85
CA ALA A 125 -2.22 -7.45 6.62
C ALA A 125 -1.59 -6.40 5.70
N LEU A 126 -0.99 -6.82 4.58
CA LEU A 126 -0.46 -5.91 3.58
C LEU A 126 -1.54 -4.96 3.05
N LEU A 127 -2.72 -5.47 2.66
CA LEU A 127 -3.80 -4.61 2.16
C LEU A 127 -4.39 -3.71 3.25
N ALA A 128 -4.46 -4.18 4.49
CA ALA A 128 -4.85 -3.35 5.63
C ALA A 128 -3.84 -2.24 5.91
N VAL A 129 -2.54 -2.52 5.75
CA VAL A 129 -1.47 -1.51 5.81
C VAL A 129 -1.62 -0.53 4.66
N MET A 130 -1.76 -0.99 3.42
CA MET A 130 -1.89 -0.14 2.24
C MET A 130 -3.06 0.84 2.37
N ILE A 131 -4.24 0.37 2.80
CA ILE A 131 -5.41 1.23 2.96
C ILE A 131 -5.29 2.06 4.25
N GLY A 132 -4.91 1.44 5.37
CA GLY A 132 -4.89 2.11 6.68
C GLY A 132 -3.84 3.21 6.80
N THR A 133 -2.67 3.05 6.18
CA THR A 133 -1.64 4.10 6.13
C THR A 133 -2.14 5.31 5.35
N THR A 134 -2.68 5.12 4.15
CA THR A 134 -3.29 6.22 3.36
C THR A 134 -4.54 6.82 3.99
N SER A 135 -5.29 6.03 4.77
CA SER A 135 -6.42 6.55 5.55
C SER A 135 -5.93 7.42 6.69
N PHE A 136 -4.83 7.05 7.35
CA PHE A 136 -4.22 7.85 8.39
C PHE A 136 -3.59 9.12 7.85
N ASP A 137 -2.95 9.08 6.68
CA ASP A 137 -2.43 10.25 5.98
C ASP A 137 -3.48 11.37 5.88
N GLY A 138 -4.64 11.10 5.26
CA GLY A 138 -5.72 12.09 5.20
C GLY A 138 -6.39 12.40 6.54
N PHE A 139 -6.45 11.43 7.46
CA PHE A 139 -7.01 11.67 8.79
C PHE A 139 -6.13 12.60 9.63
N GLY A 140 -4.81 12.42 9.51
CA GLY A 140 -3.78 13.12 10.27
C GLY A 140 -3.72 14.61 9.95
N GLU A 141 -4.08 14.98 8.73
CA GLU A 141 -4.22 16.39 8.30
C GLU A 141 -5.53 17.03 8.78
N GLY A 142 -6.54 16.22 9.12
CA GLY A 142 -7.88 16.69 9.45
C GLY A 142 -8.04 17.26 10.87
N PRO A 143 -9.07 18.11 11.11
CA PRO A 143 -9.30 18.77 12.40
C PRO A 143 -9.58 17.80 13.55
N THR A 144 -10.12 16.61 13.26
CA THR A 144 -10.38 15.58 14.28
C THR A 144 -9.10 14.99 14.85
N TRP A 145 -8.08 14.72 14.01
CA TRP A 145 -6.78 14.33 14.54
C TRP A 145 -6.09 15.50 15.22
N GLY A 146 -6.26 16.72 14.70
CA GLY A 146 -5.77 17.96 15.32
C GLY A 146 -6.24 18.18 16.77
N SER A 147 -7.37 17.64 17.18
CA SER A 147 -7.82 17.66 18.59
C SER A 147 -7.29 16.49 19.43
N ILE A 148 -7.09 15.32 18.82
CA ILE A 148 -6.62 14.10 19.52
C ILE A 148 -5.11 14.10 19.72
N ALA A 149 -4.34 14.53 18.70
CA ALA A 149 -2.89 14.46 18.70
C ALA A 149 -2.25 15.25 19.86
N PRO A 150 -2.72 16.46 20.24
CA PRO A 150 -2.20 17.17 21.40
C PRO A 150 -2.42 16.43 22.71
N GLU A 151 -3.58 15.78 22.91
CA GLU A 151 -3.88 15.01 24.13
C GLU A 151 -2.99 13.77 24.26
N LEU A 152 -2.78 13.05 23.15
CA LEU A 152 -1.85 11.92 23.12
C LEU A 152 -0.41 12.38 23.33
N THR A 153 -0.03 13.50 22.74
CA THR A 153 1.31 14.07 22.90
C THR A 153 1.54 14.49 24.35
N SER A 154 0.58 15.17 25.00
CA SER A 154 0.69 15.56 26.41
C SER A 154 0.79 14.33 27.31
N PHE A 155 0.00 13.28 27.06
CA PHE A 155 0.10 12.02 27.80
C PHE A 155 1.52 11.43 27.77
N PHE A 156 2.17 11.44 26.60
CA PHE A 156 3.53 10.93 26.46
C PHE A 156 4.59 11.88 27.04
N THR A 157 4.40 13.19 26.92
CA THR A 157 5.28 14.19 27.54
C THR A 157 5.21 14.11 29.07
N ASP A 158 4.02 13.93 29.64
CA ASP A 158 3.80 13.74 31.09
C ASP A 158 4.42 12.43 31.59
N ALA A 159 4.52 11.41 30.73
CA ALA A 159 5.26 10.18 30.98
C ALA A 159 6.81 10.35 30.89
N GLY A 160 7.31 11.57 30.64
CA GLY A 160 8.73 11.92 30.67
C GLY A 160 9.43 11.89 29.32
N LEU A 161 8.70 11.78 28.21
CA LEU A 161 9.27 11.86 26.87
C LEU A 161 9.49 13.31 26.45
N ASN A 162 10.47 13.55 25.58
CA ASN A 162 10.61 14.87 24.94
C ASN A 162 9.48 15.09 23.91
N GLN A 163 9.21 16.37 23.60
CA GLN A 163 8.12 16.78 22.72
C GLN A 163 8.15 16.08 21.35
N ALA A 164 9.33 15.95 20.73
CA ALA A 164 9.47 15.33 19.42
C ALA A 164 9.10 13.83 19.45
N ARG A 165 9.62 13.09 20.42
CA ARG A 165 9.32 11.66 20.60
C ARG A 165 7.87 11.42 21.02
N ALA A 166 7.30 12.31 21.83
CA ALA A 166 5.90 12.25 22.21
C ALA A 166 4.98 12.42 20.98
N LEU A 167 5.31 13.35 20.09
CA LEU A 167 4.57 13.56 18.84
C LEU A 167 4.71 12.35 17.90
N GLU A 168 5.93 11.84 17.71
CA GLU A 168 6.17 10.62 16.92
C GLU A 168 5.37 9.43 17.45
N LEU A 169 5.25 9.27 18.78
CA LEU A 169 4.45 8.20 19.38
C LEU A 169 2.96 8.42 19.21
N ALA A 170 2.46 9.66 19.34
CA ALA A 170 1.06 9.97 19.09
C ALA A 170 0.66 9.61 17.65
N PHE A 171 1.46 10.01 16.66
CA PHE A 171 1.25 9.68 15.26
C PHE A 171 1.44 8.18 14.97
N THR A 172 2.39 7.51 15.65
CA THR A 172 2.51 6.04 15.59
C THR A 172 1.24 5.34 16.06
N VAL A 173 0.66 5.78 17.18
CA VAL A 173 -0.59 5.22 17.71
C VAL A 173 -1.75 5.43 16.73
N GLY A 174 -1.85 6.63 16.14
CA GLY A 174 -2.84 6.92 15.10
C GLY A 174 -2.69 6.02 13.87
N LEU A 175 -1.47 5.90 13.33
CA LEU A 175 -1.15 5.08 12.17
C LEU A 175 -1.50 3.60 12.40
N ILE A 176 -1.04 3.02 13.52
CA ILE A 176 -1.34 1.64 13.87
C ILE A 176 -2.84 1.47 14.13
N GLY A 177 -3.48 2.44 14.77
CA GLY A 177 -4.92 2.48 14.99
C GLY A 177 -5.71 2.39 13.68
N ALA A 178 -5.34 3.18 12.67
CA ALA A 178 -5.97 3.18 11.35
C ALA A 178 -5.79 1.83 10.62
N VAL A 179 -4.58 1.25 10.63
CA VAL A 179 -4.31 -0.07 10.05
C VAL A 179 -5.13 -1.17 10.74
N LEU A 180 -5.22 -1.13 12.07
CA LEU A 180 -6.02 -2.08 12.85
C LEU A 180 -7.53 -1.88 12.61
N ALA A 181 -8.00 -0.65 12.47
CA ALA A 181 -9.39 -0.33 12.15
C ALA A 181 -9.80 -0.90 10.79
N VAL A 182 -8.99 -0.69 9.76
CA VAL A 182 -9.22 -1.26 8.42
C VAL A 182 -9.22 -2.80 8.47
N GLY A 183 -8.21 -3.39 9.09
CA GLY A 183 -8.13 -4.85 9.27
C GLY A 183 -9.31 -5.41 10.07
N GLY A 184 -9.78 -4.67 11.07
CA GLY A 184 -10.94 -4.96 11.89
C GLY A 184 -12.24 -4.93 11.10
N LEU A 185 -12.52 -3.85 10.37
CA LEU A 185 -13.68 -3.71 9.49
C LEU A 185 -13.75 -4.84 8.46
N TYR A 186 -12.62 -5.17 7.85
CA TYR A 186 -12.55 -6.29 6.92
C TYR A 186 -12.89 -7.63 7.60
N ARG A 187 -12.32 -7.90 8.78
CA ARG A 187 -12.62 -9.11 9.56
C ARG A 187 -14.07 -9.17 10.02
N LEU A 188 -14.67 -8.05 10.40
CA LEU A 188 -16.09 -7.96 10.74
C LEU A 188 -16.97 -8.30 9.54
N GLY A 189 -16.63 -7.80 8.36
CA GLY A 189 -17.27 -8.20 7.10
C GLY A 189 -17.21 -9.70 6.85
N VAL A 190 -16.02 -10.28 6.98
CA VAL A 190 -15.82 -11.74 6.86
C VAL A 190 -16.61 -12.52 7.92
N ALA A 191 -16.67 -12.03 9.16
CA ALA A 191 -17.45 -12.65 10.22
C ALA A 191 -18.96 -12.61 9.92
N GLY A 192 -19.48 -11.49 9.41
CA GLY A 192 -20.88 -11.36 8.98
C GLY A 192 -21.23 -12.30 7.82
N MET A 193 -20.32 -12.46 6.85
CA MET A 193 -20.50 -13.41 5.74
C MET A 193 -20.58 -14.88 6.20
N ARG A 194 -19.90 -15.25 7.29
CA ARG A 194 -20.04 -16.60 7.90
C ARG A 194 -21.44 -16.85 8.45
N TRP A 195 -22.07 -15.83 9.02
CA TRP A 195 -23.45 -15.94 9.51
C TRP A 195 -24.45 -16.04 8.35
N ALA A 196 -24.07 -15.57 7.17
CA ALA A 196 -24.92 -15.56 5.97
C ALA A 196 -24.96 -16.88 5.18
N GLY A 197 -24.06 -17.84 5.42
CA GLY A 197 -24.12 -19.15 4.75
C GLY A 197 -22.87 -20.01 4.93
N GLU A 198 -23.10 -21.32 5.08
CA GLU A 198 -22.17 -22.46 5.18
C GLU A 198 -20.96 -22.39 6.14
N LYS A 199 -20.56 -23.59 6.62
CA LYS A 199 -19.56 -23.84 7.67
C LYS A 199 -18.11 -23.57 7.24
N ARG A 200 -17.84 -22.50 6.47
CA ARG A 200 -16.46 -22.15 6.08
C ARG A 200 -15.72 -21.41 7.20
N GLY A 201 -14.41 -21.65 7.26
CA GLY A 201 -13.53 -21.00 8.21
C GLY A 201 -13.38 -19.51 7.91
N ALA A 202 -13.26 -18.66 8.93
CA ALA A 202 -13.03 -17.22 8.73
C ALA A 202 -11.75 -16.93 7.93
N GLY A 203 -10.70 -17.72 8.12
CA GLY A 203 -9.46 -17.58 7.36
C GLY A 203 -9.63 -17.90 5.88
N GLU A 204 -10.44 -18.90 5.53
CA GLU A 204 -10.71 -19.31 4.15
C GLU A 204 -11.51 -18.23 3.41
N LEU A 205 -12.57 -17.71 4.02
CA LEU A 205 -13.34 -16.60 3.46
C LEU A 205 -12.50 -15.32 3.34
N SER A 206 -11.71 -15.00 4.36
CA SER A 206 -10.78 -13.87 4.32
C SER A 206 -9.81 -13.98 3.14
N GLY A 207 -9.18 -15.15 2.94
CA GLY A 207 -8.34 -15.37 1.77
C GLY A 207 -9.09 -15.27 0.44
N ALA A 208 -10.33 -15.75 0.39
CA ALA A 208 -11.10 -15.79 -0.85
C ALA A 208 -11.57 -14.39 -1.31
N PHE A 209 -11.87 -13.48 -0.37
CA PHE A 209 -12.36 -12.13 -0.68
C PHE A 209 -11.26 -11.08 -0.74
N VAL A 210 -10.03 -11.35 -0.28
CA VAL A 210 -8.98 -10.32 -0.13
C VAL A 210 -8.69 -9.52 -1.41
N HIS A 211 -8.82 -10.14 -2.58
CA HIS A 211 -8.60 -9.52 -3.87
C HIS A 211 -9.53 -8.33 -4.17
N SER A 212 -10.69 -8.23 -3.50
CA SER A 212 -11.60 -7.09 -3.65
C SER A 212 -11.09 -5.81 -3.00
N LEU A 213 -10.11 -5.90 -2.09
CA LEU A 213 -9.48 -4.74 -1.45
C LEU A 213 -8.44 -4.07 -2.34
N VAL A 214 -7.91 -4.77 -3.36
CA VAL A 214 -6.82 -4.24 -4.20
C VAL A 214 -7.25 -2.98 -4.97
N PRO A 215 -8.42 -2.93 -5.64
CA PRO A 215 -8.87 -1.71 -6.30
C PRO A 215 -9.15 -0.56 -5.33
N ILE A 216 -9.61 -0.86 -4.12
CA ILE A 216 -9.84 0.13 -3.07
C ILE A 216 -8.49 0.73 -2.63
N ALA A 217 -7.49 -0.11 -2.38
CA ALA A 217 -6.14 0.36 -2.05
C ALA A 217 -5.55 1.25 -3.15
N LEU A 218 -5.73 0.90 -4.43
CA LEU A 218 -5.28 1.73 -5.54
C LEU A 218 -6.01 3.08 -5.58
N ALA A 219 -7.33 3.07 -5.36
CA ALA A 219 -8.12 4.30 -5.35
C ALA A 219 -7.72 5.26 -4.24
N TYR A 220 -7.44 4.75 -3.03
CA TYR A 220 -6.94 5.57 -1.93
C TYR A 220 -5.58 6.18 -2.27
N VAL A 221 -4.66 5.39 -2.83
CA VAL A 221 -3.34 5.89 -3.26
C VAL A 221 -3.48 7.00 -4.29
N VAL A 222 -4.33 6.81 -5.31
CA VAL A 222 -4.57 7.85 -6.32
C VAL A 222 -5.20 9.08 -5.68
N ALA A 223 -6.18 8.94 -4.79
CA ALA A 223 -6.83 10.08 -4.19
C ALA A 223 -5.91 10.90 -3.27
N HIS A 224 -5.09 10.24 -2.45
CA HIS A 224 -4.23 10.95 -1.52
C HIS A 224 -2.95 11.48 -2.18
N TYR A 225 -2.35 10.73 -3.10
CA TYR A 225 -1.05 11.09 -3.67
C TYR A 225 -1.09 11.79 -5.03
N PHE A 226 -2.27 11.99 -5.64
CA PHE A 226 -2.34 12.63 -6.96
C PHE A 226 -1.83 14.07 -6.95
N SER A 227 -2.20 14.88 -5.96
CA SER A 227 -1.71 16.26 -5.81
C SER A 227 -0.19 16.28 -5.60
N LEU A 228 0.31 15.43 -4.70
CA LEU A 228 1.74 15.29 -4.45
C LEU A 228 2.49 14.91 -5.74
N LEU A 229 1.98 13.94 -6.51
CA LEU A 229 2.57 13.56 -7.79
C LEU A 229 2.54 14.69 -8.82
N ALA A 230 1.42 15.43 -8.90
CA ALA A 230 1.27 16.53 -9.84
C ALA A 230 2.20 17.72 -9.51
N TYR A 231 2.40 18.03 -8.23
CA TYR A 231 3.25 19.16 -7.83
C TYR A 231 4.70 18.74 -7.63
N GLN A 232 4.97 17.79 -6.73
CA GLN A 232 6.33 17.34 -6.45
C GLN A 232 6.94 16.48 -7.55
N GLY A 233 6.14 15.90 -8.45
CA GLY A 233 6.65 15.27 -9.66
C GLY A 233 7.39 16.25 -10.58
N GLN A 234 7.02 17.53 -10.57
CA GLN A 234 7.74 18.58 -11.30
C GLN A 234 9.18 18.73 -10.78
N ALA A 235 9.41 18.44 -9.50
CA ALA A 235 10.70 18.59 -8.87
C ALA A 235 11.76 17.63 -9.40
N ILE A 236 11.34 16.48 -9.90
CA ILE A 236 12.23 15.48 -10.50
C ILE A 236 13.05 16.11 -11.64
N ALA A 237 12.45 17.00 -12.44
CA ALA A 237 13.11 17.59 -13.60
C ALA A 237 14.23 18.57 -13.22
N TYR A 238 14.05 19.40 -12.18
CA TYR A 238 15.10 20.33 -11.75
C TYR A 238 16.14 19.65 -10.86
N LEU A 239 15.75 18.71 -10.00
CA LEU A 239 16.69 17.92 -9.18
C LEU A 239 17.59 17.03 -10.06
N ALA A 240 17.08 16.55 -11.20
CA ALA A 240 17.91 15.84 -12.17
C ALA A 240 18.89 16.77 -12.92
N SER A 241 18.59 18.07 -13.04
CA SER A 241 19.48 19.06 -13.63
C SER A 241 20.62 19.46 -12.70
N ASP A 242 20.37 19.52 -11.39
CA ASP A 242 21.37 19.80 -10.35
C ASP A 242 21.40 18.69 -9.28
N PRO A 243 21.93 17.49 -9.61
CA PRO A 243 21.87 16.34 -8.72
C PRO A 243 22.78 16.46 -7.49
N LEU A 244 23.79 17.32 -7.53
CA LEU A 244 24.74 17.54 -6.43
C LEU A 244 24.43 18.82 -5.63
N GLY A 245 23.51 19.66 -6.10
CA GLY A 245 23.23 20.96 -5.50
C GLY A 245 24.41 21.93 -5.63
N ASP A 246 25.27 21.73 -6.62
CA ASP A 246 26.48 22.55 -6.85
C ASP A 246 26.24 23.68 -7.87
N GLY A 247 24.98 23.86 -8.29
CA GLY A 247 24.58 24.83 -9.31
C GLY A 247 24.68 24.27 -10.73
N GLY A 248 24.87 22.96 -10.89
CA GLY A 248 24.80 22.28 -12.18
C GLY A 248 23.46 22.50 -12.88
N ASN A 249 23.47 22.56 -14.22
CA ASN A 249 22.23 22.68 -15.00
C ASN A 249 22.26 21.77 -16.22
N LEU A 250 22.31 20.45 -15.97
CA LEU A 250 22.53 19.43 -16.99
C LEU A 250 21.42 19.38 -18.05
N LEU A 251 20.17 19.66 -17.68
CA LEU A 251 19.00 19.60 -18.58
C LEU A 251 18.40 20.98 -18.87
N GLY A 252 19.00 22.07 -18.38
CA GLY A 252 18.49 23.43 -18.57
C GLY A 252 17.33 23.82 -17.64
N THR A 253 16.92 22.94 -16.72
CA THR A 253 15.73 23.10 -15.87
C THR A 253 16.04 23.43 -14.41
N ALA A 254 17.31 23.64 -14.01
CA ALA A 254 17.69 23.86 -12.62
C ALA A 254 17.01 25.07 -11.93
N SER A 255 16.60 26.08 -12.71
CA SER A 255 15.90 27.27 -12.19
C SER A 255 14.37 27.16 -12.25
N ALA A 256 13.82 26.01 -12.61
CA ALA A 256 12.38 25.81 -12.67
C ALA A 256 11.79 25.73 -11.24
N THR A 257 10.61 26.30 -11.07
CA THR A 257 9.83 26.24 -9.82
C THR A 257 8.58 25.40 -10.03
N ILE A 258 8.03 24.86 -8.94
CA ILE A 258 6.76 24.12 -8.99
C ILE A 258 5.64 25.08 -9.38
N ASP A 259 4.94 24.74 -10.46
CA ASP A 259 3.73 25.43 -10.89
C ASP A 259 2.50 24.80 -10.22
N TYR A 260 1.99 25.47 -9.19
CA TYR A 260 0.76 25.07 -8.50
C TYR A 260 -0.51 25.39 -9.31
N ALA A 261 -0.41 26.20 -10.38
CA ALA A 261 -1.53 26.49 -11.27
C ALA A 261 -1.74 25.41 -12.35
N TRP A 262 -0.81 24.45 -12.49
CA TRP A 262 -0.93 23.35 -13.46
C TRP A 262 -2.21 22.54 -13.28
N VAL A 263 -2.58 22.23 -12.03
CA VAL A 263 -3.81 21.50 -11.70
C VAL A 263 -4.58 22.31 -10.67
N SER A 264 -5.85 22.60 -10.94
CA SER A 264 -6.70 23.32 -10.00
C SER A 264 -7.17 22.41 -8.86
N ALA A 265 -7.46 23.00 -7.69
CA ALA A 265 -8.05 22.29 -6.56
C ALA A 265 -9.35 21.55 -6.95
N THR A 266 -10.18 22.15 -7.82
CA THR A 266 -11.39 21.51 -8.35
C THR A 266 -11.08 20.26 -9.18
N ALA A 267 -10.03 20.30 -10.01
CA ALA A 267 -9.63 19.15 -10.80
C ALA A 267 -9.08 18.02 -9.90
N ILE A 268 -8.28 18.37 -8.88
CA ILE A 268 -7.82 17.43 -7.86
C ILE A 268 -9.01 16.75 -7.19
N TRP A 269 -9.99 17.52 -6.72
CA TRP A 269 -11.20 16.98 -6.09
C TRP A 269 -11.96 15.99 -6.99
N TYR A 270 -12.14 16.30 -8.28
CA TYR A 270 -12.79 15.37 -9.22
C TYR A 270 -11.99 14.08 -9.42
N VAL A 271 -10.66 14.16 -9.50
CA VAL A 271 -9.79 12.98 -9.60
C VAL A 271 -9.89 12.13 -8.33
N GLN A 272 -9.88 12.76 -7.16
CA GLN A 272 -10.00 12.09 -5.87
C GLN A 272 -11.33 11.34 -5.73
N VAL A 273 -12.46 12.04 -5.93
CA VAL A 273 -13.80 11.45 -5.87
C VAL A 273 -13.97 10.37 -6.93
N GLY A 274 -13.53 10.63 -8.16
CA GLY A 274 -13.60 9.66 -9.25
C GLY A 274 -12.81 8.39 -8.96
N ALA A 275 -11.59 8.51 -8.46
CA ALA A 275 -10.76 7.38 -8.05
C ALA A 275 -11.45 6.57 -6.94
N LEU A 276 -11.94 7.22 -5.88
CA LEU A 276 -12.66 6.57 -4.78
C LEU A 276 -13.85 5.78 -5.31
N VAL A 277 -14.75 6.41 -6.07
CA VAL A 277 -15.96 5.75 -6.58
C VAL A 277 -15.60 4.56 -7.47
N LEU A 278 -14.69 4.74 -8.43
CA LEU A 278 -14.30 3.67 -9.35
C LEU A 278 -13.63 2.49 -8.63
N GLY A 279 -12.76 2.76 -7.66
CA GLY A 279 -12.11 1.73 -6.85
C GLY A 279 -13.10 0.90 -6.03
N HIS A 280 -14.07 1.55 -5.38
CA HIS A 280 -15.08 0.85 -4.59
C HIS A 280 -16.05 0.05 -5.48
N VAL A 281 -16.46 0.60 -6.63
CA VAL A 281 -17.28 -0.13 -7.61
C VAL A 281 -16.52 -1.36 -8.12
N ALA A 282 -15.25 -1.23 -8.48
CA ALA A 282 -14.42 -2.35 -8.91
C ALA A 282 -14.24 -3.41 -7.80
N GLY A 283 -14.02 -2.98 -6.57
CA GLY A 283 -13.96 -3.86 -5.40
C GLY A 283 -15.28 -4.61 -5.17
N LEU A 284 -16.41 -3.92 -5.30
CA LEU A 284 -17.74 -4.50 -5.14
C LEU A 284 -18.05 -5.54 -6.22
N VAL A 285 -17.72 -5.25 -7.48
CA VAL A 285 -17.87 -6.19 -8.60
C VAL A 285 -17.06 -7.47 -8.36
N LEU A 286 -15.78 -7.34 -7.99
CA LEU A 286 -14.93 -8.49 -7.70
C LEU A 286 -15.45 -9.33 -6.52
N ALA A 287 -15.94 -8.66 -5.47
CA ALA A 287 -16.47 -9.34 -4.31
C ALA A 287 -17.82 -10.02 -4.63
N HIS A 288 -18.66 -9.40 -5.47
CA HIS A 288 -19.88 -10.00 -5.97
C HIS A 288 -19.61 -11.26 -6.81
N ASP A 289 -18.71 -11.16 -7.79
CA ASP A 289 -18.32 -12.29 -8.65
C ASP A 289 -17.79 -13.46 -7.81
N ARG A 290 -16.98 -13.15 -6.78
CA ARG A 290 -16.49 -14.16 -5.83
C ARG A 290 -17.62 -14.80 -5.03
N ALA A 291 -18.58 -14.02 -4.56
CA ALA A 291 -19.70 -14.55 -3.78
C ALA A 291 -20.57 -15.51 -4.61
N LEU A 292 -20.80 -15.20 -5.90
CA LEU A 292 -21.55 -16.09 -6.81
C LEU A 292 -20.85 -17.43 -7.04
N VAL A 293 -19.52 -17.45 -7.07
CA VAL A 293 -18.73 -18.70 -7.22
C VAL A 293 -18.67 -19.48 -5.91
N LEU A 294 -18.64 -18.79 -4.77
CA LEU A 294 -18.44 -19.42 -3.47
C LEU A 294 -19.71 -19.96 -2.82
N TYR A 295 -20.87 -19.30 -2.99
CA TYR A 295 -22.10 -19.68 -2.29
C TYR A 295 -23.03 -20.47 -3.21
N GLU A 296 -23.33 -21.71 -2.83
CA GLU A 296 -24.34 -22.53 -3.51
C GLU A 296 -25.74 -22.04 -3.09
N GLY A 297 -26.36 -21.21 -3.93
CA GLY A 297 -27.73 -20.76 -3.76
C GLY A 297 -27.90 -19.24 -3.73
N SER A 298 -28.84 -18.74 -4.55
CA SER A 298 -29.11 -17.31 -4.74
C SER A 298 -29.43 -16.57 -3.44
N ARG A 299 -30.11 -17.23 -2.49
CA ARG A 299 -30.52 -16.62 -1.22
C ARG A 299 -29.36 -16.47 -0.22
N ALA A 300 -28.42 -17.42 -0.19
CA ALA A 300 -27.22 -17.33 0.65
C ALA A 300 -26.22 -16.32 0.07
N ALA A 301 -26.03 -16.33 -1.26
CA ALA A 301 -25.27 -15.32 -1.99
C ALA A 301 -25.82 -13.91 -1.69
N ALA A 302 -27.12 -13.68 -1.87
CA ALA A 302 -27.76 -12.39 -1.58
C ALA A 302 -27.58 -11.94 -0.11
N ARG A 303 -27.67 -12.87 0.85
CA ARG A 303 -27.47 -12.53 2.27
C ARG A 303 -26.03 -12.16 2.60
N SER A 304 -25.05 -12.80 1.95
CA SER A 304 -23.63 -12.42 2.08
C SER A 304 -23.36 -11.02 1.51
N GLN A 305 -24.12 -10.63 0.48
CA GLN A 305 -23.98 -9.30 -0.13
C GLN A 305 -24.42 -8.17 0.80
N TYR A 306 -25.37 -8.36 1.71
CA TYR A 306 -25.74 -7.30 2.66
C TYR A 306 -24.57 -6.90 3.56
N TRP A 307 -23.81 -7.89 4.05
CA TRP A 307 -22.64 -7.64 4.87
C TRP A 307 -21.50 -7.00 4.09
N MET A 308 -21.27 -7.49 2.87
CA MET A 308 -20.28 -6.92 1.97
C MET A 308 -20.62 -5.48 1.58
N LEU A 309 -21.90 -5.19 1.30
CA LEU A 309 -22.40 -3.86 1.01
C LEU A 309 -22.25 -2.94 2.23
N ALA A 310 -22.60 -3.39 3.43
CA ALA A 310 -22.43 -2.62 4.65
C ALA A 310 -20.96 -2.23 4.89
N VAL A 311 -20.03 -3.16 4.69
CA VAL A 311 -18.59 -2.90 4.82
C VAL A 311 -18.10 -1.96 3.73
N MET A 312 -18.56 -2.14 2.49
CA MET A 312 -18.20 -1.25 1.38
C MET A 312 -18.73 0.17 1.62
N ILE A 313 -19.97 0.32 2.08
CA ILE A 313 -20.55 1.62 2.46
C ILE A 313 -19.72 2.24 3.58
N ALA A 314 -19.34 1.48 4.61
CA ALA A 314 -18.49 1.98 5.68
C ALA A 314 -17.14 2.50 5.14
N PHE A 315 -16.48 1.78 4.24
CA PHE A 315 -15.23 2.23 3.62
C PHE A 315 -15.41 3.45 2.71
N THR A 316 -16.49 3.52 1.93
CA THR A 316 -16.77 4.67 1.08
C THR A 316 -17.12 5.91 1.92
N SER A 317 -17.96 5.75 2.94
CA SER A 317 -18.32 6.84 3.86
C SER A 317 -17.11 7.33 4.63
N LEU A 318 -16.24 6.43 5.10
CA LEU A 318 -14.97 6.79 5.73
C LEU A 318 -14.08 7.56 4.74
N GLY A 319 -13.90 7.06 3.52
CA GLY A 319 -13.06 7.71 2.51
C GLY A 319 -13.57 9.10 2.10
N LEU A 320 -14.89 9.27 1.94
CA LEU A 320 -15.49 10.56 1.64
C LEU A 320 -15.37 11.54 2.82
N TRP A 321 -15.52 11.04 4.05
CA TRP A 321 -15.33 11.85 5.25
C TRP A 321 -13.87 12.31 5.38
N LEU A 322 -12.89 11.42 5.20
CA LEU A 322 -11.47 11.76 5.20
C LEU A 322 -11.12 12.80 4.14
N LEU A 323 -11.69 12.65 2.94
CA LEU A 323 -11.51 13.60 1.86
C LEU A 323 -12.14 14.97 2.18
N SER A 324 -13.29 14.99 2.83
CA SER A 324 -13.93 16.23 3.28
C SER A 324 -13.08 16.91 4.36
N SER A 325 -12.62 16.14 5.35
CA SER A 325 -11.85 16.68 6.48
C SER A 325 -10.48 17.22 6.09
N ALA A 326 -9.86 16.68 5.05
CA ALA A 326 -8.55 17.15 4.56
C ALA A 326 -8.65 18.40 3.68
N ASN A 327 -9.86 18.77 3.21
CA ASN A 327 -10.09 19.90 2.31
C ASN A 327 -10.82 21.09 2.97
N GLU A 328 -11.06 21.03 4.29
CA GLU A 328 -11.59 22.15 5.11
C GLU A 328 -10.47 23.07 5.58
#